data_AF-A0A444WZ32-F1
#
_entry.id   AF-A0A444WZ32-F1
#
_cell.length_a   1.000
_cell.length_b   1.000
_cell.length_c   1.000
_cell.angle_alpha   90.00
_cell.angle_beta   90.00
_cell.angle_gamma   90.00
#
_symmetry.space_group_name_H-M   'P 1'
#
loop_
_entity.id
_entity.type
_entity.pdbx_description
1 polymer ?
#
loop_
_entity_poly.entity_id
_entity_poly.type
_entity_poly.pdbx_seq_one_letter_code
_entity_poly.pdbx_strand_id
1 'polypeptide(L)'
;MHDSTTTITIMHRILRWLRYENEERAECELAEIEYVVVDMSAVSDIDSSGIRSFERLYHSLEKIHVQLVLANVGKIVMEKLQESKLTELIGRDKIFLSVAGAVITYGPKREEL
;
A
#
# COMPACT_ATOMS: atom_id res chain seq x y z
N MET A 1 -15.15 -23.54 -21.19
CA MET A 1 -14.98 -22.12 -20.81
C MET A 1 -13.92 -22.10 -19.72
N HIS A 2 -12.66 -21.97 -20.12
CA HIS A 2 -11.55 -21.85 -19.17
C HIS A 2 -11.70 -20.52 -18.46
N ASP A 3 -12.06 -20.56 -17.18
CA ASP A 3 -11.78 -19.42 -16.31
C ASP A 3 -10.28 -19.50 -16.01
N SER A 4 -9.54 -18.73 -16.80
CA SER A 4 -8.09 -18.79 -16.92
C SER A 4 -7.42 -18.48 -15.58
N THR A 5 -6.67 -19.45 -15.07
CA THR A 5 -5.37 -19.27 -14.42
C THR A 5 -5.26 -18.11 -13.42
N THR A 6 -5.51 -18.46 -12.17
CA THR A 6 -5.00 -17.93 -10.89
C THR A 6 -3.68 -17.13 -11.00
N THR A 7 -3.71 -15.93 -11.57
CA THR A 7 -2.62 -14.96 -11.43
C THR A 7 -3.07 -13.95 -10.39
N ILE A 8 -3.02 -14.35 -9.12
CA ILE A 8 -3.30 -13.45 -8.00
C ILE A 8 -2.12 -12.48 -7.91
N THR A 9 -2.25 -11.33 -8.55
CA THR A 9 -1.32 -10.20 -8.45
C THR A 9 -1.13 -9.79 -6.99
N ILE A 10 0.01 -9.16 -6.65
CA ILE A 10 0.34 -8.70 -5.27
C ILE A 10 -0.80 -7.88 -4.65
N MET A 11 -1.47 -7.12 -5.51
CA MET A 11 -2.71 -6.39 -5.32
C MET A 11 -3.84 -7.18 -4.68
N HIS A 12 -4.21 -8.29 -5.30
CA HIS A 12 -5.27 -9.14 -4.79
C HIS A 12 -4.88 -9.77 -3.45
N ARG A 13 -3.59 -10.03 -3.22
CA ARG A 13 -3.10 -10.56 -1.94
C ARG A 13 -3.26 -9.55 -0.82
N ILE A 14 -2.86 -8.29 -1.04
CA ILE A 14 -3.02 -7.19 -0.05
C ILE A 14 -4.50 -7.01 0.31
N LEU A 15 -5.37 -6.84 -0.70
CA LEU A 15 -6.80 -6.60 -0.46
C LEU A 15 -7.50 -7.79 0.20
N ARG A 16 -7.11 -9.03 -0.14
CA ARG A 16 -7.66 -10.22 0.49
C ARG A 16 -7.21 -10.34 1.93
N TRP A 17 -5.93 -10.09 2.20
CA TRP A 17 -5.40 -10.12 3.56
C TRP A 17 -6.07 -9.06 4.44
N LEU A 18 -6.22 -7.83 3.93
CA LEU A 18 -6.93 -6.76 4.66
C LEU A 18 -8.36 -7.11 5.03
N ARG A 19 -9.11 -7.75 4.12
CA ARG A 19 -10.48 -8.19 4.42
C ARG A 19 -10.50 -9.18 5.58
N TYR A 20 -9.67 -10.21 5.50
CA TYR A 20 -9.60 -11.24 6.55
C TYR A 20 -9.15 -10.65 7.91
N GLU A 21 -8.11 -9.82 7.90
CA GLU A 21 -7.58 -9.19 9.12
C GLU A 21 -8.60 -8.22 9.75
N ASN A 22 -9.34 -7.45 8.95
CA ASN A 22 -10.40 -6.58 9.48
C ASN A 22 -11.59 -7.38 10.03
N GLU A 23 -11.93 -8.52 9.42
CA GLU A 23 -12.95 -9.44 9.95
C GLU A 23 -12.53 -9.98 11.33
N GLU A 24 -11.30 -10.48 11.47
CA GLU A 24 -10.78 -10.97 12.76
C GLU A 24 -10.68 -9.86 13.82
N ARG A 25 -10.28 -8.64 13.43
CA ARG A 25 -10.22 -7.47 14.32
C ARG A 25 -11.60 -7.07 14.83
N ALA A 26 -12.60 -7.08 13.96
CA ALA A 26 -13.98 -6.76 14.33
C ALA A 26 -14.52 -7.77 15.35
N GLU A 27 -14.24 -9.07 15.17
CA GLU A 27 -14.58 -10.11 16.14
C GLU A 27 -13.89 -9.93 17.51
N CYS A 28 -12.71 -9.33 17.52
CA CYS A 28 -11.92 -9.06 18.72
C CYS A 28 -12.11 -7.65 19.31
N GLU A 29 -13.04 -6.85 18.78
CA GLU A 29 -13.26 -5.43 19.16
C GLU A 29 -11.99 -4.56 19.06
N LEU A 30 -11.09 -4.88 18.11
CA LEU A 30 -9.86 -4.13 17.85
C LEU A 30 -10.11 -3.00 16.85
N ALA A 31 -9.25 -1.97 16.90
CA ALA A 31 -9.28 -0.88 15.93
C ALA A 31 -9.06 -1.39 14.49
N GLU A 32 -9.80 -0.78 13.56
CA GLU A 32 -9.68 -1.02 12.13
C GLU A 32 -8.30 -0.59 11.61
N ILE A 33 -7.89 -1.19 10.49
CA ILE A 33 -6.65 -0.78 9.82
C ILE A 33 -6.90 0.51 9.05
N GLU A 34 -6.11 1.54 9.35
CA GLU A 34 -6.18 2.83 8.66
C GLU A 34 -5.10 3.00 7.57
N TYR A 35 -3.98 2.27 7.67
CA TYR A 35 -2.81 2.47 6.80
C TYR A 35 -2.19 1.14 6.35
N VAL A 36 -1.72 1.12 5.10
CA VAL A 36 -0.88 0.05 4.56
C VAL A 36 0.44 0.65 4.07
N VAL A 37 1.54 0.22 4.69
CA VAL A 37 2.90 0.58 4.26
C VAL A 37 3.44 -0.51 3.34
N VAL A 38 3.77 -0.15 2.11
CA VAL A 38 4.41 -1.05 1.14
C VAL A 38 5.91 -0.74 1.08
N ASP A 39 6.73 -1.73 1.45
CA ASP A 39 8.19 -1.66 1.29
C ASP A 39 8.57 -1.95 -0.17
N MET A 40 9.13 -0.94 -0.83
CA MET A 40 9.52 -0.99 -2.25
C MET A 40 11.01 -1.31 -2.43
N SER A 41 11.74 -1.65 -1.37
CA SER A 41 13.19 -1.89 -1.41
C SER A 41 13.62 -3.02 -2.35
N ALA A 42 12.77 -4.04 -2.53
CA ALA A 42 13.00 -5.15 -3.46
C ALA A 42 12.58 -4.84 -4.92
N VAL A 43 11.99 -3.67 -5.18
CA VAL A 43 11.53 -3.28 -6.51
C VAL A 43 12.60 -2.43 -7.20
N SER A 44 13.38 -3.05 -8.07
CA SER A 44 14.45 -2.37 -8.82
C SER A 44 13.96 -1.58 -10.03
N ASP A 45 12.83 -1.99 -10.61
CA ASP A 45 12.20 -1.30 -11.73
C ASP A 45 10.66 -1.48 -11.74
N ILE A 46 9.96 -0.58 -12.43
CA ILE A 46 8.52 -0.64 -12.64
C ILE A 46 8.17 -0.26 -14.08
N ASP A 47 7.15 -0.89 -14.65
CA ASP A 47 6.62 -0.54 -15.96
C ASP A 47 5.23 0.10 -15.86
N SER A 48 4.65 0.46 -17.02
CA SER A 48 3.32 1.07 -17.06
C SER A 48 2.21 0.18 -16.47
N SER A 49 2.38 -1.15 -16.50
CA SER A 49 1.41 -2.09 -15.94
C SER A 49 1.50 -2.15 -14.41
N GLY A 50 2.71 -2.06 -13.86
CA GLY A 50 2.96 -1.92 -12.44
C GLY A 50 2.38 -0.61 -11.90
N ILE A 51 2.61 0.51 -12.58
CA ILE A 51 2.07 1.83 -12.20
C ILE A 51 0.53 1.80 -12.15
N ARG A 52 -0.12 1.32 -13.23
CA ARG A 52 -1.59 1.15 -13.24
C ARG A 52 -2.10 0.22 -12.15
N SER A 53 -1.30 -0.77 -11.76
CA SER A 53 -1.66 -1.67 -10.67
C SER A 53 -1.64 -0.95 -9.32
N PHE A 54 -0.68 -0.06 -9.07
CA PHE A 54 -0.67 0.78 -7.88
C PHE A 54 -1.77 1.84 -7.87
N GLU A 55 -2.12 2.44 -9.02
CA GLU A 55 -3.30 3.32 -9.11
C GLU A 55 -4.58 2.58 -8.71
N ARG A 56 -4.75 1.34 -9.18
CA ARG A 56 -5.86 0.48 -8.77
C ARG A 56 -5.80 0.15 -7.28
N LEU A 57 -4.61 -0.07 -6.70
CA LEU A 57 -4.44 -0.25 -5.26
C LEU A 57 -4.97 0.91 -4.48
N TYR A 58 -4.49 2.09 -4.83
CA TYR A 58 -4.84 3.33 -4.18
C TYR A 58 -6.35 3.48 -4.11
N HIS A 59 -7.05 3.38 -5.25
CA HIS A 59 -8.51 3.51 -5.28
C HIS A 59 -9.25 2.37 -4.58
N SER A 60 -8.70 1.14 -4.59
CA SER A 60 -9.30 0.03 -3.85
C SER A 60 -9.21 0.22 -2.34
N LEU A 61 -8.09 0.77 -1.85
CA LEU A 61 -7.88 1.06 -0.43
C LEU A 61 -8.70 2.28 0.02
N GLU A 62 -8.74 3.33 -0.79
CA GLU A 62 -9.53 4.55 -0.52
C GLU A 62 -11.02 4.24 -0.30
N LYS A 63 -11.58 3.32 -1.09
CA LYS A 63 -12.98 2.88 -0.96
C LYS A 63 -13.32 2.21 0.37
N ILE A 64 -12.31 1.69 1.06
CA ILE A 64 -12.43 1.06 2.38
C ILE A 64 -11.75 1.90 3.46
N HIS A 65 -11.53 3.19 3.20
CA HIS A 65 -10.91 4.15 4.12
C HIS A 65 -9.49 3.80 4.60
N VAL A 66 -8.78 2.94 3.86
CA VAL A 66 -7.38 2.61 4.12
C VAL A 66 -6.48 3.49 3.25
N GLN A 67 -5.45 4.10 3.84
CA GLN A 67 -4.48 4.91 3.11
C GLN A 67 -3.26 4.09 2.68
N LEU A 68 -2.84 4.29 1.43
CA LEU A 68 -1.61 3.71 0.89
C LEU A 68 -0.39 4.56 1.24
N VAL A 69 0.64 3.94 1.79
CA VAL A 69 1.93 4.55 2.09
C VAL A 69 3.04 3.76 1.40
N LEU A 70 3.95 4.44 0.72
CA LEU A 70 5.12 3.82 0.08
C LEU A 70 6.37 4.11 0.89
N ALA A 71 7.24 3.11 1.06
CA ALA A 71 8.53 3.25 1.74
C ALA A 71 9.65 2.66 0.89
N ASN A 72 10.89 3.13 1.10
CA ASN A 72 12.09 2.61 0.44
C ASN A 72 12.00 2.57 -1.10
N VAL A 73 11.34 3.55 -1.73
CA VAL A 73 11.21 3.59 -3.18
C VAL A 73 12.57 3.88 -3.81
N GLY A 74 13.09 2.95 -4.62
CA GLY A 74 14.35 3.14 -5.36
C GLY A 74 14.26 4.29 -6.37
N LYS A 75 15.41 4.92 -6.69
CA LYS A 75 15.48 6.11 -7.55
C LYS A 75 14.78 5.93 -8.91
N ILE A 76 15.08 4.83 -9.61
CA ILE A 76 14.51 4.54 -10.94
C ILE A 76 12.99 4.41 -10.87
N VAL A 77 12.48 3.71 -9.84
CA VAL A 77 11.04 3.55 -9.62
C VAL A 77 10.42 4.90 -9.29
N MET A 78 11.04 5.70 -8.41
CA MET A 78 10.56 7.03 -8.02
C MET A 78 10.39 7.96 -9.22
N GLU A 79 11.37 8.02 -10.12
CA GLU A 79 11.31 8.83 -11.34
C GLU A 79 10.10 8.45 -12.19
N LYS A 80 9.88 7.14 -12.41
CA LYS A 80 8.73 6.65 -13.17
C LYS A 80 7.38 6.92 -12.50
N LEU A 81 7.31 6.83 -11.15
CA LEU A 81 6.09 7.17 -10.40
C LEU A 81 5.78 8.68 -10.44
N GLN A 82 6.81 9.52 -10.51
CA GLN A 82 6.66 10.97 -10.64
C GLN A 82 6.19 11.34 -12.05
N GLU A 83 6.81 10.76 -13.08
CA GLU A 83 6.40 10.94 -14.48
C GLU A 83 4.94 10.54 -14.70
N SER A 84 4.47 9.49 -14.03
CA SER A 84 3.08 9.05 -14.10
C SER A 84 2.11 9.84 -13.21
N LYS A 85 2.61 10.79 -12.42
CA LYS A 85 1.86 11.54 -11.39
C LYS A 85 1.26 10.69 -10.28
N LEU A 86 1.67 9.42 -10.15
CA LEU A 86 1.15 8.55 -9.09
C LEU A 86 1.54 9.07 -7.70
N THR A 87 2.73 9.67 -7.57
CA THR A 87 3.16 10.30 -6.31
C THR A 87 2.28 11.47 -5.88
N GLU A 88 1.65 12.17 -6.83
CA GLU A 88 0.72 13.26 -6.54
C GLU A 88 -0.66 12.72 -6.19
N LEU A 89 -1.09 11.66 -6.87
CA LEU A 89 -2.34 10.96 -6.57
C LEU A 89 -2.34 10.36 -5.15
N ILE A 90 -1.25 9.70 -4.77
CA ILE A 90 -1.08 9.10 -3.43
C ILE A 90 -0.88 10.19 -2.35
N GLY A 91 -0.27 11.31 -2.72
CA GLY A 91 0.20 12.33 -1.79
C GLY A 91 1.69 12.14 -1.48
N ARG A 92 2.48 13.20 -1.69
CA ARG A 92 3.95 13.15 -1.51
C ARG A 92 4.34 12.95 -0.04
N ASP A 93 3.49 13.34 0.89
CA ASP A 93 3.61 13.12 2.34
C ASP A 93 3.35 11.65 2.76
N LYS A 94 2.88 10.81 1.82
CA LYS A 94 2.68 9.37 2.00
C LYS A 94 3.82 8.54 1.40
N ILE A 95 4.94 9.17 1.05
CA ILE A 95 6.12 8.51 0.48
C ILE A 95 7.31 8.75 1.40
N PHE A 96 7.82 7.66 1.99
CA PHE A 96 8.85 7.69 3.01
C PHE A 96 10.18 7.11 2.52
N LEU A 97 11.27 7.64 3.06
CA LEU A 97 12.61 7.10 2.82
C LEU A 97 12.84 5.76 3.52
N SER A 98 12.03 5.43 4.54
CA SER A 98 12.11 4.15 5.26
C SER A 98 10.77 3.70 5.82
N VAL A 99 10.62 2.38 5.98
CA VAL A 99 9.47 1.80 6.69
C VAL A 99 9.40 2.32 8.13
N ALA A 100 10.56 2.47 8.80
CA ALA A 100 10.63 3.03 10.14
C ALA A 100 10.02 4.44 10.21
N GLY A 101 10.33 5.32 9.25
CA GLY A 101 9.73 6.66 9.19
C GLY A 101 8.21 6.64 9.00
N ALA A 102 7.71 5.74 8.15
CA ALA A 102 6.27 5.55 7.97
C ALA A 102 5.60 5.04 9.25
N VAL A 103 6.20 4.06 9.94
CA VAL A 103 5.67 3.50 11.20
C VAL A 103 5.75 4.49 12.34
N ILE A 104 6.78 5.34 12.42
CA ILE A 104 6.83 6.42 13.43
C ILE A 104 5.67 7.42 13.21
N THR A 105 5.30 7.64 11.95
CA THR A 105 4.25 8.62 11.59
C THR A 105 2.84 8.07 11.80
N TYR A 106 2.60 6.82 11.40
CA TYR A 106 1.26 6.21 11.36
C TYR A 106 1.06 5.05 12.34
N GLY A 107 2.11 4.62 13.02
CA GLY A 107 2.01 3.57 14.03
C GLY A 107 1.24 4.04 15.26
N PRO A 108 0.75 3.10 16.07
CA PRO A 108 0.07 3.43 17.31
C PRO A 108 1.01 4.26 18.18
N LYS A 109 0.55 5.47 18.55
CA LYS A 109 1.25 6.29 19.53
C LYS A 109 1.25 5.52 20.83
N ARG A 110 2.44 5.13 21.31
CA ARG A 110 2.55 4.63 22.67
C ARG A 110 2.20 5.80 23.59
N GLU A 111 1.13 5.66 24.35
CA GLU A 111 0.95 6.48 25.55
C GLU A 111 2.17 6.19 26.43
N GLU A 112 2.96 7.22 26.72
CA GLU A 112 4.02 7.13 27.71
C GLU A 112 3.33 6.83 29.05
N LEU A 113 3.54 5.61 29.56
CA LEU A 113 3.10 5.15 30.88
C LEU A 113 3.84 5.90 32.00
#